data_AF-A0A2H5P0Y0-F1
#
_entry.id   AF-A0A2H5P0Y0-F1
#
_cell.length_a   1.000
_cell.length_b   1.000
_cell.length_c   1.000
_cell.angle_alpha   90.00
_cell.angle_beta   90.00
_cell.angle_gamma   90.00
#
_symmetry.space_group_name_H-M   'P 1'
#
loop_
_entity.id
_entity.type
_entity.pdbx_description
1 polymer ?
#
loop_
_entity_poly.entity_id
_entity_poly.type
_entity_poly.pdbx_seq_one_letter_code
_entity_poly.pdbx_strand_id
1 'polypeptide(L)'
;MGKQPVRMKAVVYALSPFQQKIMLGLWKDLTGKIHHKVADNWISTILLLGPLVGTYAYVQNYQEKEKLAHSGFDLWVLLMD
;
A
#
# COMPACT_ATOMS: atom_id res chain seq x y z
N MET A 1 0.25 29.17 15.07
CA MET A 1 1.70 29.33 14.78
C MET A 1 2.18 30.69 15.32
N GLY A 2 2.36 30.81 16.64
CA GLY A 2 2.63 32.10 17.32
C GLY A 2 4.05 32.23 17.88
N LYS A 3 5.07 31.83 17.14
CA LYS A 3 6.48 32.05 17.52
C LYS A 3 7.06 33.20 16.69
N GLN A 4 7.89 34.03 17.32
CA GLN A 4 8.57 35.15 16.66
C GLN A 4 9.28 34.66 15.38
N PRO A 5 8.97 35.23 14.20
CA PRO A 5 9.63 34.82 12.97
C PRO A 5 11.10 35.22 13.01
N VAL A 6 11.99 34.24 12.83
CA VAL A 6 13.43 34.48 12.69
C VAL A 6 13.67 35.16 11.33
N ARG A 7 14.25 36.35 11.33
CA ARG A 7 14.51 37.10 10.09
C ARG A 7 15.65 36.44 9.32
N MET A 8 15.34 35.86 8.16
CA MET A 8 16.33 35.31 7.24
C MET A 8 16.70 36.36 6.18
N LYS A 9 18.00 36.55 5.94
CA LYS A 9 18.48 37.37 4.82
C LYS A 9 18.48 36.50 3.55
N ALA A 10 17.35 36.46 2.86
CA ALA A 10 17.20 35.75 1.60
C ALA A 10 16.56 36.66 0.55
N VAL A 11 17.04 36.59 -0.69
CA VAL A 11 16.42 37.25 -1.84
C VAL A 11 15.55 36.20 -2.53
N VAL A 12 14.24 36.45 -2.60
CA VAL A 12 13.27 35.53 -3.21
C VAL A 12 12.71 36.18 -4.45
N TYR A 13 13.01 35.60 -5.62
CA TYR A 13 12.40 35.99 -6.88
C TYR A 13 11.16 35.12 -7.10
N ALA A 14 10.00 35.76 -7.24
CA ALA A 14 8.74 35.09 -7.54
C ALA A 14 8.16 35.65 -8.83
N LEU A 15 7.51 34.79 -9.62
CA LEU A 15 6.75 35.18 -10.81
C LEU A 15 5.26 35.26 -10.46
N SER A 16 4.54 36.18 -11.11
CA SER A 16 3.09 36.31 -10.95
C SER A 16 2.40 34.97 -11.25
N PRO A 17 1.48 34.49 -10.38
CA PRO A 17 0.75 33.24 -10.59
C PRO A 17 0.00 33.18 -11.93
N PHE A 18 -0.37 34.32 -12.50
CA PHE A 18 -1.08 34.43 -13.78
C PHE A 18 -0.17 34.21 -15.00
N GLN A 19 1.15 34.23 -14.82
CA GLN A 19 2.14 33.93 -15.86
C GLN A 19 2.72 32.52 -15.74
N GLN A 20 2.38 31.79 -14.68
CA GLN A 20 2.85 30.43 -14.44
C GLN A 20 1.84 29.41 -14.98
N LYS A 21 2.33 28.32 -15.57
CA LYS A 21 1.48 27.18 -15.95
C LYS A 21 1.05 26.44 -14.69
N ILE A 22 -0.19 26.68 -14.25
CA ILE A 22 -0.78 26.22 -12.98
C ILE A 22 -0.74 24.69 -12.82
N MET A 23 -0.84 23.91 -13.91
CA MET A 23 -1.11 22.47 -13.82
C MET A 23 -0.03 21.53 -14.41
N LEU A 24 1.10 22.05 -14.92
CA LEU A 24 2.13 21.18 -15.51
C LEU A 24 2.83 20.27 -14.49
N GLY A 25 2.93 20.69 -13.23
CA GLY A 25 3.68 19.97 -12.19
C GLY A 25 3.04 18.66 -11.73
N LEU A 26 1.75 18.44 -12.03
CA LEU A 26 1.06 17.20 -11.69
C LEU A 26 1.32 16.10 -12.73
N TRP A 27 1.38 16.44 -14.01
CA TRP A 27 1.51 15.49 -15.11
C TRP A 27 2.95 15.28 -15.60
N LYS A 28 3.81 16.29 -15.46
CA LYS A 28 5.20 16.25 -15.97
C LYS A 28 6.10 15.26 -15.23
N ASP A 29 5.71 14.86 -14.02
CA ASP A 29 6.57 14.10 -13.10
C ASP A 29 5.82 12.95 -12.39
N LEU A 30 4.84 12.36 -13.08
CA LEU A 30 4.10 11.22 -12.52
C LEU A 30 5.02 10.04 -12.27
N THR A 31 5.80 9.66 -13.28
CA THR A 31 6.70 8.49 -13.19
C THR A 31 7.78 8.67 -12.12
N GLY A 32 8.39 9.85 -12.02
CA GLY A 32 9.39 10.16 -11.00
C GLY A 32 8.80 10.15 -9.59
N LYS A 33 7.63 10.78 -9.40
CA LYS A 33 6.94 10.80 -8.10
C LYS A 33 6.42 9.43 -7.67
N ILE A 34 5.98 8.59 -8.61
CA ILE A 34 5.59 7.20 -8.32
C ILE A 34 6.81 6.40 -7.89
N HIS A 35 7.94 6.51 -8.61
CA HIS A 35 9.16 5.80 -8.24
C HIS A 35 9.63 6.18 -6.84
N HIS A 36 9.67 7.47 -6.51
CA HIS A 36 10.00 7.93 -5.16
C HIS A 36 9.02 7.41 -4.09
N LYS A 37 7.71 7.50 -4.32
CA LYS A 37 6.71 7.01 -3.36
C LYS A 37 6.77 5.49 -3.16
N VAL A 38 7.02 4.73 -4.21
CA VAL A 38 7.10 3.27 -4.11
C VAL A 38 8.42 2.87 -3.45
N ALA A 39 9.54 3.47 -3.85
CA ALA A 39 10.86 3.17 -3.29
C ALA A 39 11.00 3.57 -1.81
N ASP A 40 10.35 4.66 -1.38
CA ASP A 40 10.46 5.11 0.01
C ASP A 40 9.49 4.37 0.96
N ASN A 41 8.37 3.81 0.44
CA ASN A 41 7.33 3.19 1.27
C ASN A 41 7.14 1.68 1.03
N TRP A 42 7.99 1.01 0.26
CA TRP A 42 7.83 -0.42 -0.05
C TRP A 42 7.82 -1.31 1.21
N ILE A 43 8.71 -1.07 2.17
CA ILE A 43 8.75 -1.82 3.44
C ILE A 43 7.47 -1.61 4.25
N SER A 44 7.02 -0.37 4.37
CA SER A 44 5.76 -0.06 5.07
C SER A 44 4.55 -0.72 4.40
N THR A 45 4.58 -0.84 3.08
CA THR A 45 3.54 -1.51 2.29
C THR A 45 3.53 -3.01 2.55
N ILE A 46 4.70 -3.66 2.55
CA ILE A 46 4.83 -5.09 2.84
C ILE A 46 4.44 -5.39 4.28
N LEU A 47 4.83 -4.54 5.24
CA LEU A 47 4.48 -4.74 6.65
C LEU A 47 2.97 -4.65 6.90
N LEU A 48 2.26 -3.83 6.11
CA LEU A 48 0.81 -3.69 6.21
C LEU A 48 0.08 -4.82 5.47
N LEU A 49 0.44 -5.11 4.22
CA LEU A 49 -0.26 -6.08 3.37
C LEU A 49 0.18 -7.53 3.63
N GLY A 50 1.41 -7.77 4.07
CA GLY A 50 1.96 -9.10 4.30
C GLY A 50 1.15 -9.93 5.29
N PRO A 51 0.83 -9.43 6.50
CA PRO A 51 0.00 -10.15 7.46
C PRO A 51 -1.42 -10.40 6.97
N LEU A 52 -2.01 -9.46 6.21
CA LEU A 52 -3.35 -9.60 5.66
C LEU A 52 -3.42 -10.73 4.64
N VAL A 53 -2.51 -10.72 3.65
CA VAL A 53 -2.45 -11.75 2.61
C VAL A 53 -2.08 -13.10 3.22
N GLY A 54 -1.12 -13.13 4.15
CA GLY A 54 -0.70 -14.37 4.83
C GLY A 54 -1.81 -15.02 5.65
N THR A 55 -2.55 -14.22 6.44
CA THR A 55 -3.67 -14.73 7.23
C THR A 55 -4.79 -15.23 6.33
N TYR A 56 -5.12 -14.48 5.28
CA TYR A 56 -6.15 -14.89 4.32
C TYR A 56 -5.80 -16.22 3.65
N ALA A 57 -4.59 -16.36 3.13
CA ALA A 57 -4.12 -17.60 2.51
C ALA A 57 -4.10 -18.78 3.49
N TYR A 58 -3.68 -18.56 4.74
CA TYR A 58 -3.67 -19.60 5.77
C TYR A 58 -5.08 -20.11 6.08
N VAL A 59 -6.04 -19.20 6.29
CA VAL A 59 -7.43 -19.56 6.61
C VAL A 59 -8.08 -20.33 5.48
N GLN A 60 -7.91 -19.89 4.23
CA GLN A 60 -8.45 -20.62 3.06
C GLN A 60 -7.90 -22.04 2.98
N ASN A 61 -6.57 -22.20 3.11
CA ASN A 61 -5.93 -23.52 3.08
C ASN A 61 -6.41 -24.42 4.23
N TYR A 62 -6.62 -23.86 5.42
CA TYR A 62 -7.14 -24.62 6.56
C TYR A 62 -8.56 -25.12 6.30
N GLN A 63 -9.45 -24.26 5.80
CA GLN A 63 -10.83 -24.63 5.47
C GLN A 63 -10.91 -25.69 4.37
N GLU A 64 -10.06 -25.60 3.35
CA GLU A 64 -10.00 -26.62 2.29
C GLU A 64 -9.55 -27.98 2.84
N LYS A 65 -8.56 -28.00 3.74
CA LYS A 65 -8.10 -29.23 4.39
C LYS A 65 -9.18 -29.86 5.26
N GLU A 66 -9.92 -29.07 6.04
CA GLU A 66 -11.04 -29.57 6.84
C GLU A 66 -12.16 -30.15 5.97
N LYS A 67 -12.50 -29.47 4.87
CA LYS A 67 -13.49 -29.97 3.92
C LYS A 67 -13.08 -31.32 3.33
N LEU A 68 -11.83 -31.47 2.90
CA LEU A 68 -11.32 -32.73 2.36
C LEU A 68 -11.24 -33.83 3.42
N ALA A 69 -10.87 -33.48 4.66
CA ALA A 69 -10.80 -34.44 5.76
C ALA A 69 -12.18 -35.00 6.12
N HIS A 70 -13.21 -34.15 6.22
CA HIS A 70 -14.58 -34.61 6.48
C HIS A 70 -15.16 -35.41 5.31
N SER A 71 -14.97 -34.96 4.06
CA SER A 71 -15.44 -35.73 2.89
C SER A 71 -14.71 -37.07 2.73
N GLY A 72 -13.43 -37.15 3.08
CA GLY A 72 -12.65 -38.40 3.04
C GLY A 72 -13.01 -39.38 4.15
N PHE A 73 -13.28 -38.87 5.36
CA PHE A 73 -13.70 -39.68 6.51
C PHE A 73 -15.11 -40.25 6.30
N ASP A 74 -16.07 -39.44 5.84
CA ASP A 74 -17.44 -39.87 5.56
C ASP A 74 -17.50 -40.95 4.47
N LEU A 75 -16.67 -40.83 3.43
CA LEU A 75 -16.59 -41.85 2.38
C LEU A 75 -16.00 -43.18 2.88
N TRP A 76 -15.05 -43.12 3.81
CA TRP A 76 -14.44 -44.31 4.39
C TRP A 76 -15.38 -45.04 5.36
N VAL A 77 -16.18 -44.29 6.13
CA VAL A 77 -17.24 -44.82 6.99
C VAL A 77 -18.33 -45.51 6.16
N LEU A 78 -18.79 -44.88 5.08
CA LEU A 78 -19.81 -45.45 4.18
C LEU A 78 -19.37 -46.71 3.42
N LEU A 79 -18.06 -46.97 3.32
CA LEU A 79 -17.51 -48.14 2.63
C LEU A 79 -17.26 -49.33 3.59
N MET A 80 -17.44 -49.10 4.90
CA MET A 80 -17.14 -50.05 5.97
C MET A 80 -18.40 -50.58 6.69
N ASP A 81 -19.59 -50.07 6.34
CA ASP A 81 -20.92 -50.62 6.61
C ASP A 81 -21.46 -51.40 5.39
#